data_AF-A0ABD2YRE4-F1
#
_entry.id   AF-A0ABD2YRE4-F1
#
_cell.length_a   1.000
_cell.length_b   1.000
_cell.length_c   1.000
_cell.angle_alpha   90.00
_cell.angle_beta   90.00
_cell.angle_gamma   90.00
#
_symmetry.space_group_name_H-M   'P 1'
#
loop_
_entity.id
_entity.type
_entity.pdbx_description
1 polymer ?
#
loop_
_entity_poly.entity_id
_entity_poly.type
_entity_poly.pdbx_seq_one_letter_code
_entity_poly.pdbx_strand_id
1 'polypeptide(L)'
;MHIEKNTCGSILGTLLNLDGKTKDTLKPHLDLLDMGIHPIEKENGRVYLPSSLFTMQKKEKESFFKVLKKVKVLDGYAANISRCVQLKPPKFFGLKSHDNHILMQ
;
A
#
# COMPACT_ATOMS: atom_id res chain seq x y z
N MET A 1 -2.06 0.34 18.57
CA MET A 1 -3.22 0.33 17.65
C MET A 1 -3.43 1.57 16.77
N HIS A 2 -3.47 2.82 17.26
CA HIS A 2 -3.66 3.98 16.33
C HIS A 2 -2.46 4.22 15.41
N ILE A 3 -1.24 4.09 15.94
CA ILE A 3 0.00 4.19 15.16
C ILE A 3 0.05 3.10 14.09
N GLU A 4 -0.14 1.84 14.47
CA GLU A 4 -0.13 0.70 13.53
C GLU A 4 -1.18 0.85 12.44
N LYS A 5 -2.39 1.30 12.77
CA LYS A 5 -3.44 1.58 11.78
C LYS A 5 -2.99 2.62 10.76
N ASN A 6 -2.35 3.71 11.22
CA ASN A 6 -1.86 4.77 10.34
C ASN A 6 -0.67 4.31 9.50
N THR A 7 0.25 3.54 10.09
CA THR A 7 1.43 2.97 9.42
C THR A 7 1.00 1.95 8.35
N CYS A 8 0.19 0.96 8.72
CA CYS A 8 -0.36 -0.04 7.80
C CYS A 8 -1.14 0.64 6.66
N GLY A 9 -1.99 1.62 6.98
CA GLY A 9 -2.73 2.39 5.97
C GLY A 9 -1.82 3.14 5.00
N SER A 10 -0.70 3.68 5.46
CA SER A 10 0.29 4.37 4.62
C SER A 10 1.06 3.40 3.72
N ILE A 11 1.45 2.24 4.25
CA ILE A 11 2.12 1.18 3.49
C ILE A 11 1.19 0.65 2.40
N LEU A 12 -0.02 0.23 2.76
CA LEU A 12 -1.01 -0.27 1.81
C LEU A 12 -1.39 0.80 0.78
N GLY A 13 -1.53 2.06 1.21
CA GLY A 13 -1.80 3.19 0.32
C GLY A 13 -0.72 3.37 -0.74
N THR A 14 0.54 3.20 -0.37
CA THR A 14 1.69 3.33 -1.27
C THR A 14 1.82 2.12 -2.18
N LEU A 15 1.82 0.91 -1.62
CA LEU A 15 1.93 -0.35 -2.39
C LEU A 15 0.81 -0.49 -3.43
N LEU A 16 -0.42 -0.12 -3.07
CA LEU A 16 -1.58 -0.25 -3.94
C LEU A 16 -1.84 1.01 -4.78
N ASN A 17 -1.02 2.04 -4.66
CA ASN A 17 -1.22 3.36 -5.28
C ASN A 17 -2.68 3.85 -5.14
N LEU A 18 -3.12 4.02 -3.89
CA LEU A 18 -4.46 4.49 -3.56
C LEU A 18 -4.48 6.02 -3.48
N ASP A 19 -5.33 6.64 -4.30
CA ASP A 19 -5.49 8.09 -4.31
C ASP A 19 -5.81 8.64 -2.91
N GLY A 20 -5.07 9.67 -2.51
CA GLY A 20 -5.19 10.32 -1.21
C GLY A 20 -4.62 9.55 -0.02
N LYS A 21 -4.08 8.33 -0.23
CA LYS A 21 -3.44 7.52 0.83
C LYS A 21 -1.99 7.15 0.52
N THR A 22 -1.59 7.19 -0.74
CA THR A 22 -0.20 6.95 -1.15
C THR A 22 0.76 7.97 -0.51
N LYS A 23 1.92 7.48 -0.07
CA LYS A 23 3.05 8.34 0.35
C LYS A 23 3.99 8.64 -0.80
N ASP A 24 3.79 8.02 -1.96
CA ASP A 24 4.52 8.31 -3.19
C ASP A 24 4.03 9.64 -3.78
N THR A 25 4.58 10.74 -3.29
CA THR A 25 4.19 12.11 -3.63
C THR A 25 5.41 12.93 -4.00
N LEU A 26 5.19 14.11 -4.60
CA LEU A 26 6.28 14.94 -5.12
C LEU A 26 7.30 15.37 -4.03
N LYS A 27 6.85 15.55 -2.78
CA LYS A 27 7.72 15.97 -1.67
C LYS A 27 8.83 14.93 -1.35
N PRO A 28 8.52 13.65 -1.03
CA PRO A 28 9.53 12.61 -0.87
C PRO A 28 10.48 12.44 -2.06
N HIS A 29 10.01 12.67 -3.29
CA HIS A 29 10.91 12.61 -4.46
C HIS A 29 11.90 13.77 -4.50
N LEU A 30 11.48 14.98 -4.10
CA LEU A 30 12.41 16.11 -3.92
C LEU A 30 13.39 15.85 -2.78
N ASP A 31 12.92 15.30 -1.67
CA ASP A 31 13.78 14.94 -0.52
C ASP A 31 14.82 13.88 -0.95
N LEU A 32 14.42 12.86 -1.71
CA LEU A 32 15.34 11.85 -2.25
C LEU A 32 16.34 12.40 -3.27
N LEU A 33 15.97 13.46 -4.00
CA LEU A 33 16.85 14.17 -4.92
C LEU A 33 17.88 15.01 -4.14
N ASP A 34 17.45 15.73 -3.10
CA ASP A 34 18.33 16.47 -2.19
C ASP A 34 19.33 15.55 -1.48
N MET A 35 18.89 14.34 -1.12
CA MET A 35 19.75 13.28 -0.57
C MET A 35 20.66 12.60 -1.61
N GLY A 36 20.50 12.88 -2.91
CA GLY A 36 21.30 12.28 -3.99
C GLY A 36 21.01 10.80 -4.26
N ILE A 37 19.84 10.29 -3.85
CA ILE A 37 19.49 8.85 -3.91
C ILE A 37 18.65 8.52 -5.17
N HIS A 38 17.87 9.47 -5.69
CA HIS A 38 17.05 9.27 -6.89
C HIS A 38 17.27 10.39 -7.93
N PRO A 39 18.07 10.16 -8.98
CA PRO A 39 18.24 11.12 -10.06
C PRO A 39 16.99 11.07 -10.96
N ILE A 40 16.09 12.03 -10.79
CA ILE A 40 14.97 12.25 -11.71
C ILE A 40 15.23 13.58 -12.41
N GLU A 41 16.12 13.57 -13.39
CA GLU A 41 16.29 14.70 -14.31
C GLU A 41 15.59 14.37 -15.62
N LYS A 42 14.76 15.30 -16.10
CA LYS A 42 14.37 15.36 -17.52
C LYS A 42 14.89 16.67 -18.09
N GLU A 43 15.54 16.57 -19.25
CA GLU A 43 16.17 17.66 -20.02
C GLU A 43 15.26 18.86 -20.38
N ASN A 44 13.94 18.79 -20.09
CA ASN A 44 12.94 19.74 -20.61
C ASN A 44 12.14 20.48 -19.52
N GLY A 45 12.60 20.50 -18.27
CA GLY A 45 11.94 21.25 -17.17
C GLY A 45 10.59 20.68 -16.70
N ARG A 46 10.18 19.49 -17.17
CA ARG A 46 8.97 18.79 -16.71
C ARG A 46 9.34 17.68 -15.73
N VAL A 47 8.90 17.80 -14.48
CA VAL A 47 9.06 16.77 -13.44
C VAL A 47 8.14 15.60 -13.78
N TYR A 48 8.71 14.49 -14.22
CA TYR A 48 7.98 13.22 -14.35
C TYR A 48 8.31 12.39 -13.12
N LEU A 49 7.32 12.18 -12.24
CA LEU A 49 7.45 11.24 -11.14
C LEU A 49 7.23 9.83 -11.68
N PRO A 50 8.26 8.98 -11.82
CA PRO A 50 8.02 7.56 -12.03
C PRO A 50 7.29 7.03 -10.78
N SER A 51 6.35 6.12 -11.00
CA SER A 51 5.72 5.42 -9.88
C SER A 51 6.79 4.74 -9.04
N SER A 52 6.64 4.78 -7.72
CA SER A 52 7.56 4.12 -6.80
C SER A 52 7.81 2.67 -7.21
N LEU A 53 9.05 2.20 -7.06
CA LEU A 53 9.46 0.82 -7.29
C LEU A 53 8.62 -0.19 -6.47
N PHE A 54 8.01 0.27 -5.37
CA PHE A 54 7.18 -0.55 -4.49
C PHE A 54 5.71 -0.59 -4.91
N THR A 55 5.31 0.16 -5.94
CA THR A 55 3.93 0.15 -6.43
C THR A 55 3.64 -1.17 -7.14
N MET A 56 2.68 -1.91 -6.61
CA MET A 56 2.23 -3.16 -7.22
C MET A 56 1.59 -2.90 -8.58
N GLN A 57 1.95 -3.72 -9.56
CA GLN A 57 1.28 -3.78 -10.85
C GLN A 57 -0.10 -4.45 -10.71
N LYS A 58 -0.94 -4.32 -11.74
CA LYS A 58 -2.31 -4.88 -11.72
C LYS A 58 -2.34 -6.38 -11.37
N LYS A 59 -1.44 -7.18 -11.94
CA LYS A 59 -1.35 -8.63 -11.69
C LYS A 59 -0.96 -8.92 -10.24
N GLU A 60 -0.02 -8.15 -9.68
CA GLU A 60 0.45 -8.29 -8.31
C GLU A 60 -0.66 -7.92 -7.31
N LYS A 61 -1.39 -6.82 -7.57
CA LYS A 61 -2.59 -6.45 -6.79
C LYS A 61 -3.61 -7.59 -6.78
N GLU A 62 -3.95 -8.14 -7.95
CA GLU A 62 -4.91 -9.25 -8.01
C GLU A 62 -4.43 -10.49 -7.23
N SER A 63 -3.13 -10.81 -7.31
CA SER A 63 -2.54 -11.93 -6.55
C SER A 63 -2.61 -11.66 -5.04
N PHE A 64 -2.20 -10.48 -4.60
CA PHE A 64 -2.23 -10.04 -3.21
C PHE A 64 -3.64 -10.15 -2.61
N PHE A 65 -4.64 -9.60 -3.29
CA PHE A 65 -6.03 -9.67 -2.84
C PHE A 65 -6.58 -11.12 -2.84
N LYS A 66 -6.15 -11.97 -3.79
CA LYS A 66 -6.52 -13.40 -3.79
C LYS A 66 -5.96 -14.15 -2.59
N VAL A 67 -4.72 -13.87 -2.20
CA VAL A 67 -4.10 -14.46 -0.99
C VAL A 67 -4.91 -14.06 0.24
N LEU A 68 -5.16 -12.76 0.43
CA LEU A 68 -5.93 -12.27 1.58
C LEU A 68 -7.38 -12.77 1.60
N LYS A 69 -7.98 -13.04 0.44
CA LYS A 69 -9.32 -13.63 0.37
C LYS A 69 -9.35 -15.10 0.79
N LYS A 70 -8.26 -15.82 0.59
CA LYS A 70 -8.15 -17.27 0.85
C LYS A 70 -7.50 -17.60 2.19
N VAL A 71 -6.79 -16.66 2.81
CA VAL A 71 -6.05 -16.90 4.04
C VAL A 71 -6.98 -17.40 5.14
N LYS A 72 -6.55 -18.45 5.84
CA LYS A 72 -7.21 -19.00 7.00
C LYS A 72 -6.22 -18.98 8.15
N VAL A 73 -6.73 -18.59 9.32
CA VAL A 73 -5.97 -18.52 10.57
C VAL A 73 -6.58 -19.51 11.56
N LEU A 74 -5.84 -19.85 12.61
CA LEU A 74 -6.37 -20.65 13.71
C LEU A 74 -7.52 -19.91 14.41
N ASP A 75 -8.42 -20.69 15.02
CA ASP A 75 -9.49 -20.11 15.81
C ASP A 75 -8.93 -19.29 16.98
N GLY A 76 -9.53 -18.15 17.25
CA GLY A 76 -9.05 -17.18 18.25
C GLY A 76 -7.79 -16.39 17.87
N TYR A 77 -7.09 -16.70 16.76
CA TYR A 77 -5.87 -15.96 16.37
C TYR A 77 -6.18 -14.59 15.75
N ALA A 78 -7.02 -14.56 14.71
CA ALA A 78 -7.39 -13.32 14.05
C ALA A 78 -8.80 -13.34 13.49
N ALA A 79 -9.38 -12.13 13.37
CA ALA A 79 -10.64 -11.95 12.67
C ALA A 79 -10.50 -12.36 11.19
N ASN A 80 -11.59 -12.85 10.60
CA ASN A 80 -11.61 -13.30 9.22
C ASN A 80 -11.45 -12.12 8.23
N ILE A 81 -10.20 -11.84 7.83
CA ILE A 81 -9.83 -10.75 6.92
C ILE A 81 -10.47 -10.86 5.54
N SER A 82 -10.87 -12.07 5.11
CA SER A 82 -11.55 -12.27 3.83
C SER A 82 -12.86 -11.48 3.73
N ARG A 83 -13.47 -11.15 4.87
CA ARG A 83 -14.66 -10.29 4.99
C ARG A 83 -14.38 -8.82 4.69
N CYS A 84 -13.13 -8.39 4.59
CA CYS A 84 -12.72 -7.00 4.35
C CYS A 84 -12.10 -6.79 2.96
N VAL A 85 -12.14 -7.82 2.10
CA VAL A 85 -11.37 -7.90 0.84
C VAL A 85 -12.29 -8.16 -0.35
N GLN A 86 -12.23 -7.30 -1.37
CA GLN A 86 -12.93 -7.41 -2.66
C GLN A 86 -11.92 -7.79 -3.73
N LEU A 87 -12.28 -8.70 -4.64
CA LEU A 87 -11.40 -9.09 -5.75
C LEU A 87 -11.69 -8.31 -7.05
N LYS A 88 -12.93 -7.84 -7.24
CA LYS A 88 -13.38 -7.17 -8.46
C LYS A 88 -14.28 -5.97 -8.12
N PRO A 89 -13.79 -4.72 -8.23
CA PRO A 89 -12.36 -4.37 -8.32
C PRO A 89 -11.60 -4.72 -7.02
N PRO A 90 -10.26 -4.92 -7.06
CA PRO A 90 -9.44 -5.15 -5.87
C PRO A 90 -9.53 -3.97 -4.89
N LYS A 91 -10.12 -4.18 -3.71
CA LYS A 91 -10.32 -3.10 -2.73
C LYS A 91 -10.49 -3.65 -1.31
N PHE A 92 -9.97 -2.90 -0.33
CA PHE A 92 -10.25 -3.13 1.09
C PHE A 92 -11.48 -2.38 1.56
N PHE A 93 -12.21 -2.96 2.51
CA PHE A 93 -13.37 -2.32 3.13
C PHE A 93 -13.47 -2.67 4.62
N GLY A 94 -13.80 -1.67 5.43
CA GLY A 94 -14.11 -1.86 6.85
C GLY A 94 -12.97 -2.39 7.72
N LEU A 95 -11.70 -2.24 7.32
CA LEU A 95 -10.55 -2.66 8.12
C LEU A 95 -10.56 -1.96 9.49
N LYS A 96 -10.57 -2.77 10.56
CA LYS A 96 -10.45 -2.30 11.93
C LYS A 96 -9.00 -2.31 12.37
N SER A 97 -8.71 -1.70 13.51
CA SER A 97 -7.35 -1.58 14.03
C SER A 97 -6.69 -2.96 14.25
N HIS A 98 -7.46 -3.96 14.69
CA HIS A 98 -6.98 -5.35 14.80
C HIS A 98 -6.58 -5.95 13.43
N ASP A 99 -7.38 -5.74 12.39
CA ASP A 99 -7.07 -6.23 11.04
C ASP A 99 -5.76 -5.63 10.51
N ASN A 100 -5.53 -4.35 10.77
CA ASN A 100 -4.28 -3.67 10.41
C ASN A 100 -3.08 -4.23 11.18
N HIS A 101 -3.26 -4.60 12.46
CA HIS A 101 -2.21 -5.23 13.25
C HIS A 101 -1.84 -6.61 12.68
N ILE A 102 -2.84 -7.45 12.37
CA ILE A 102 -2.61 -8.77 11.77
C ILE A 102 -1.97 -8.68 10.38
N LEU A 103 -2.29 -7.66 9.58
CA LEU A 103 -1.66 -7.46 8.27
C LEU A 103 -0.18 -7.05 8.35
N MET A 104 0.26 -6.53 9.50
CA MET A 104 1.65 -6.11 9.74
C MET A 104 2.49 -7.17 10.45
N GLN A 105 1.87 -8.24 10.95
CA GLN A 105 2.49 -9.36 11.66
C GLN A 105 2.92 -10.45 10.67
#